data_AF-A0A139PJN6-F1
#
_entry.id   AF-A0A139PJN6-F1
#
_cell.length_a   1.000
_cell.length_b   1.000
_cell.length_c   1.000
_cell.angle_alpha   90.00
_cell.angle_beta   90.00
_cell.angle_gamma   90.00
#
_symmetry.space_group_name_H-M   'P 1'
#
loop_
_entity.id
_entity.type
_entity.pdbx_description
1 polymer ?
#
loop_
_entity_poly.entity_id
_entity_poly.type
_entity_poly.pdbx_seq_one_letter_code
_entity_poly.pdbx_strand_id
1 'polypeptide(L)'
;MDLLVHVIDASNPYHEEHEKTVLSIMKDLDMEDIPRLTLYNKADLVEDFTPTQTPYALISAKSEDSRENLQALFLEKIKDIFESFTLRVPVSKSYKIHDLESVAILEERDYQDDGEVITGYISEKNKWRLEEFYD
;
A
#
# COMPACT_ATOMS: atom_id res chain seq x y z
N MET A 1 3.70 -1.80 10.75
CA MET A 1 3.74 -0.47 10.11
C MET A 1 4.65 -0.63 8.94
N ASP A 2 4.04 -0.71 7.76
CA ASP A 2 4.70 -1.21 6.54
C ASP A 2 4.64 -0.14 5.44
N LEU A 3 3.77 0.87 5.58
CA LEU A 3 3.73 2.10 4.80
C LEU A 3 3.18 3.23 5.67
N LEU A 4 3.82 4.40 5.65
CA LEU A 4 3.31 5.63 6.26
C LEU A 4 2.74 6.55 5.19
N VAL A 5 1.53 7.04 5.44
CA VAL A 5 0.83 7.93 4.51
C VAL A 5 0.76 9.31 5.14
N HIS A 6 1.38 10.29 4.49
CA HIS A 6 1.35 11.68 4.94
C HIS A 6 0.48 12.50 4.00
N VAL A 7 -0.68 12.97 4.48
CA VAL A 7 -1.61 13.77 3.68
C VAL A 7 -1.36 15.26 3.93
N ILE A 8 -1.14 16.01 2.86
CA ILE A 8 -0.84 17.45 2.84
C ILE A 8 -1.90 18.15 1.98
N ASP A 9 -2.33 19.35 2.37
CA ASP A 9 -3.22 20.16 1.54
C ASP A 9 -2.39 20.97 0.52
N ALA A 10 -2.51 20.64 -0.76
CA ALA A 10 -1.80 21.31 -1.86
C ALA A 10 -2.19 22.79 -1.99
N SER A 11 -3.42 23.16 -1.59
CA SER A 11 -3.91 24.54 -1.64
C SER A 11 -3.39 25.42 -0.50
N ASN A 12 -2.73 24.84 0.49
CA ASN A 12 -2.21 25.60 1.63
C ASN A 12 -0.85 26.24 1.29
N PRO A 13 -0.73 27.58 1.24
CA PRO A 13 0.53 28.24 0.90
C PRO A 13 1.68 27.98 1.90
N TYR A 14 1.38 27.45 3.09
CA TYR A 14 2.37 27.10 4.12
C TYR A 14 2.71 25.61 4.16
N HIS A 15 2.34 24.83 3.14
CA HIS A 15 2.54 23.38 3.14
C HIS A 15 4.01 22.98 3.38
N GLU A 16 4.97 23.75 2.85
CA GLU A 16 6.40 23.50 3.05
C GLU A 16 6.86 23.59 4.53
N GLU A 17 6.29 24.49 5.32
CA GLU A 17 6.60 24.59 6.76
C GLU A 17 6.00 23.43 7.55
N HIS A 18 4.78 23.02 7.18
CA HIS A 18 4.14 21.83 7.75
C HIS A 18 4.95 20.57 7.45
N GLU A 19 5.46 20.42 6.22
CA GLU A 19 6.33 19.32 5.83
C GLU A 19 7.60 19.26 6.68
N LYS A 20 8.30 20.37 6.85
CA LYS A 20 9.52 20.44 7.68
C LYS A 20 9.26 20.04 9.12
N THR A 21 8.13 20.49 9.67
CA THR A 21 7.75 20.17 11.05
C THR A 21 7.48 18.68 11.20
N VAL A 22 6.74 18.07 10.28
CA VAL A 22 6.45 16.63 10.30
C VAL A 22 7.73 15.82 10.14
N LEU A 23 8.62 16.21 9.22
CA LEU A 23 9.93 15.57 9.05
C LEU A 23 10.77 15.59 10.34
N SER A 24 10.79 16.73 11.05
CA SER A 24 11.51 16.83 12.32
C SER A 24 10.94 15.88 13.38
N ILE A 25 9.61 15.82 13.51
CA ILE A 25 8.96 14.93 14.48
C ILE A 25 9.23 13.46 14.12
N MET A 26 9.19 13.11 12.84
CA MET A 26 9.47 11.74 12.39
C MET A 26 10.90 11.32 12.72
N LYS A 27 11.86 12.24 12.56
CA LYS A 27 13.26 12.01 12.95
C LYS A 27 13.39 11.81 14.47
N ASP A 28 12.70 12.62 15.26
CA ASP A 28 12.71 12.49 16.73
C ASP A 28 12.07 11.18 17.22
N LEU A 29 11.19 10.59 16.40
CA LEU A 29 10.53 9.31 16.68
C LEU A 29 11.25 8.09 16.08
N ASP A 30 12.41 8.27 15.45
CA ASP A 30 13.21 7.21 14.81
C ASP A 30 12.40 6.42 13.76
N MET A 31 11.54 7.12 13.01
CA MET A 31 10.63 6.54 12.00
C MET A 31 11.16 6.69 10.57
N GLU A 32 12.46 6.95 10.39
CA GLU A 32 13.05 7.25 9.08
C GLU A 32 13.09 6.04 8.13
N ASP A 33 13.11 4.82 8.67
CA ASP A 33 13.19 3.58 7.89
C ASP A 33 11.84 3.11 7.30
N ILE A 34 10.72 3.71 7.71
CA ILE A 34 9.39 3.28 7.26
C ILE A 34 9.13 3.88 5.86
N PRO A 35 8.79 3.06 4.84
CA PRO A 35 8.42 3.57 3.53
C PRO A 35 7.29 4.60 3.63
N ARG A 36 7.41 5.71 2.91
CA ARG A 36 6.47 6.84 3.00
C ARG A 36 5.87 7.18 1.65
N LEU A 37 4.57 7.45 1.63
CA LEU A 37 3.86 8.06 0.52
C LEU A 37 3.28 9.41 0.94
N THR A 38 3.67 10.47 0.25
CA THR A 38 3.11 11.81 0.46
C THR A 38 1.91 12.05 -0.45
N LEU A 39 0.74 12.34 0.12
CA LEU A 39 -0.48 12.60 -0.63
C LEU A 39 -0.82 14.09 -0.57
N TYR A 40 -0.71 14.78 -1.70
CA TYR A 40 -1.12 16.18 -1.82
C TYR A 40 -2.59 16.25 -2.22
N ASN A 41 -3.44 16.53 -1.24
CA ASN A 41 -4.87 16.66 -1.37
C ASN A 41 -5.28 18.06 -1.88
N LYS A 42 -6.48 18.16 -2.46
CA LYS A 42 -7.02 19.37 -3.09
C LYS A 42 -6.19 19.87 -4.28
N ALA A 43 -5.57 18.94 -5.02
CA ALA A 43 -4.82 19.25 -6.22
C ALA A 43 -5.66 19.97 -7.30
N ASP A 44 -7.00 19.88 -7.23
CA ASP A 44 -7.94 20.61 -8.09
C ASP A 44 -7.95 22.13 -7.87
N LEU A 45 -7.48 22.61 -6.71
CA LEU A 45 -7.49 24.03 -6.36
C LEU A 45 -6.19 24.76 -6.75
N VAL A 46 -5.25 24.07 -7.38
CA VAL A 46 -3.91 24.57 -7.70
C VAL A 46 -3.54 24.21 -9.15
N GLU A 47 -3.19 25.20 -9.98
CA GLU A 47 -2.81 24.97 -11.38
C GLU A 47 -1.33 24.59 -11.54
N ASP A 48 -0.44 25.18 -10.74
CA ASP A 48 1.02 24.99 -10.78
C ASP A 48 1.53 24.50 -9.42
N PHE A 49 1.15 23.27 -9.04
CA PHE A 49 1.67 22.64 -7.83
C PHE A 49 2.97 21.88 -8.12
N THR A 50 4.05 22.24 -7.42
CA THR A 50 5.33 21.51 -7.49
C THR A 50 5.51 20.68 -6.22
N PRO A 51 5.39 19.35 -6.30
CA PRO A 51 5.64 18.44 -5.18
C PRO A 51 7.11 18.52 -4.75
N THR A 52 7.32 18.63 -3.45
CA THR A 52 8.64 18.73 -2.81
C THR A 52 9.17 17.39 -2.31
N GLN A 53 8.28 16.39 -2.17
CA GLN A 53 8.60 15.07 -1.62
C GLN A 53 8.39 13.96 -2.63
N THR A 54 9.22 12.90 -2.58
CA THR A 54 9.06 11.67 -3.38
C THR A 54 9.13 10.43 -2.49
N PRO A 55 8.35 9.37 -2.75
CA PRO A 55 7.25 9.31 -3.72
C PRO A 55 6.03 10.13 -3.25
N TYR A 56 5.27 10.68 -4.21
CA TYR A 56 4.06 11.44 -3.94
C TYR A 56 2.90 11.02 -4.84
N ALA A 57 1.68 11.41 -4.46
CA ALA A 57 0.56 11.48 -5.40
C ALA A 57 -0.32 12.70 -5.15
N LEU A 58 -0.91 13.19 -6.23
CA LEU A 58 -1.89 14.27 -6.22
C LEU A 58 -3.28 13.66 -6.15
N ILE A 59 -4.10 14.16 -5.22
CA ILE A 59 -5.47 13.71 -5.06
C ILE A 59 -6.41 14.90 -4.90
N SER A 60 -7.65 14.75 -5.32
CA SER A 60 -8.74 15.65 -4.95
C SER A 60 -9.82 14.85 -4.26
N ALA A 61 -9.81 14.77 -2.93
CA ALA A 61 -10.80 13.96 -2.21
C ALA A 61 -12.28 14.31 -2.48
N LYS A 62 -12.56 15.40 -3.21
CA LYS A 62 -13.90 15.79 -3.68
C LYS A 62 -14.31 15.18 -5.03
N SER A 63 -13.37 14.66 -5.81
CA SER A 63 -13.65 13.98 -7.08
C SER A 63 -14.19 12.58 -6.82
N GLU A 64 -15.21 12.16 -7.58
CA GLU A 64 -15.84 10.84 -7.45
C GLU A 64 -14.85 9.69 -7.66
N ASP A 65 -13.88 9.86 -8.57
CA ASP A 65 -12.85 8.84 -8.90
C ASP A 65 -11.69 8.77 -7.90
N SER A 66 -11.64 9.70 -6.94
CA SER A 66 -10.44 9.85 -6.10
C SER A 66 -10.22 8.69 -5.14
N ARG A 67 -11.29 7.98 -4.76
CA ARG A 67 -11.16 6.77 -3.94
C ARG A 67 -10.51 5.63 -4.72
N GLU A 68 -10.91 5.42 -5.97
CA GLU A 68 -10.40 4.35 -6.82
C GLU A 68 -8.94 4.62 -7.20
N ASN A 69 -8.63 5.87 -7.56
CA ASN A 69 -7.26 6.31 -7.84
C ASN A 69 -6.34 6.13 -6.62
N LEU A 70 -6.81 6.48 -5.43
CA LEU A 70 -6.07 6.24 -4.18
C LEU A 70 -5.85 4.76 -3.91
N GLN A 71 -6.89 3.94 -4.06
CA GLN A 71 -6.77 2.51 -3.84
C GLN A 71 -5.76 1.88 -4.80
N ALA A 72 -5.82 2.23 -6.08
CA ALA A 72 -4.87 1.74 -7.08
C ALA A 72 -3.43 2.14 -6.74
N LEU A 73 -3.22 3.40 -6.35
CA LEU A 73 -1.91 3.92 -5.95
C LEU A 73 -1.36 3.21 -4.70
N PHE A 74 -2.18 3.04 -3.66
CA PHE A 74 -1.75 2.30 -2.46
C PHE A 74 -1.41 0.87 -2.81
N LEU A 75 -2.23 0.22 -3.64
CA LEU A 75 -1.99 -1.15 -4.07
C LEU A 75 -0.64 -1.26 -4.79
N GLU A 76 -0.34 -0.36 -5.72
CA GLU A 76 0.94 -0.31 -6.42
C GLU A 76 2.12 -0.16 -5.44
N LYS A 77 2.03 0.80 -4.50
CA LYS A 77 3.11 1.04 -3.53
C LYS A 77 3.30 -0.10 -2.55
N ILE A 78 2.22 -0.78 -2.15
CA ILE A 78 2.32 -1.97 -1.30
C ILE A 78 2.98 -3.11 -2.07
N LYS A 79 2.63 -3.30 -3.35
CA LYS A 79 3.26 -4.30 -4.23
C LYS A 79 4.76 -4.06 -4.43
N ASP A 80 5.20 -2.80 -4.45
CA ASP A 80 6.64 -2.47 -4.53
C ASP A 80 7.43 -2.92 -3.28
N ILE A 81 6.76 -3.03 -2.13
CA ILE A 81 7.38 -3.38 -0.84
C ILE A 81 7.18 -4.86 -0.50
N PHE A 82 6.09 -5.45 -0.98
CA PHE A 82 5.72 -6.83 -0.70
C PHE A 82 6.41 -7.79 -1.68
N GLU A 83 6.61 -9.03 -1.25
CA GLU A 83 7.14 -10.07 -2.11
C GLU A 83 6.01 -10.75 -2.87
N SER A 84 6.21 -10.98 -4.17
CA SER A 84 5.30 -11.80 -4.96
C SER A 84 5.43 -13.27 -4.58
N PHE A 85 4.31 -14.00 -4.63
CA PHE A 85 4.28 -15.44 -4.40
C PHE A 85 3.35 -16.15 -5.37
N THR A 86 3.56 -17.46 -5.49
CA THR A 86 2.64 -18.39 -6.14
C THR A 86 2.47 -19.58 -5.22
N LEU A 87 1.23 -19.86 -4.83
CA LEU A 87 0.90 -20.88 -3.85
C LEU A 87 -0.15 -21.83 -4.43
N ARG A 88 0.12 -23.13 -4.35
CA ARG A 88 -0.88 -24.16 -4.61
C ARG A 88 -1.54 -24.54 -3.29
N VAL A 89 -2.85 -24.36 -3.20
CA VAL A 89 -3.67 -24.69 -2.04
C VAL A 89 -4.47 -25.96 -2.33
N PRO A 90 -4.17 -27.09 -1.67
CA PRO A 90 -5.00 -28.28 -1.78
C PRO A 90 -6.42 -28.00 -1.26
N VAL A 91 -7.42 -28.70 -1.82
CA VAL A 91 -8.84 -28.58 -1.40
C VAL A 91 -9.02 -28.78 0.11
N SER A 92 -8.22 -29.66 0.72
CA SER A 92 -8.23 -29.91 2.16
C SER A 92 -7.81 -28.71 3.02
N LYS A 93 -7.07 -27.76 2.45
CA LYS A 93 -6.55 -26.55 3.12
C LYS A 93 -7.24 -25.27 2.65
N SER A 94 -8.27 -25.32 1.79
CA SER A 94 -8.97 -24.14 1.27
C SER A 94 -9.56 -23.23 2.36
N TYR A 95 -9.90 -23.77 3.53
CA TYR A 95 -10.41 -22.97 4.65
C TYR A 95 -9.38 -21.95 5.18
N LYS A 96 -8.07 -22.17 4.97
CA LYS A 96 -7.00 -21.26 5.37
C LYS A 96 -6.81 -20.07 4.43
N ILE A 97 -7.44 -20.07 3.25
CA ILE A 97 -7.33 -18.96 2.30
C ILE A 97 -7.87 -17.66 2.91
N HIS A 98 -8.93 -17.74 3.71
CA HIS A 98 -9.47 -16.57 4.41
C HIS A 98 -8.44 -15.91 5.35
N ASP A 99 -7.63 -16.72 6.04
CA ASP A 99 -6.55 -16.19 6.88
C ASP A 99 -5.44 -15.56 6.04
N LEU A 100 -5.16 -16.13 4.86
CA LEU A 100 -4.18 -15.58 3.90
C LEU A 100 -4.65 -14.23 3.33
N GLU A 101 -5.94 -14.09 2.98
CA GLU A 101 -6.54 -12.84 2.49
C GLU A 101 -6.42 -11.68 3.50
N SER A 102 -6.32 -11.98 4.80
CA SER A 102 -6.15 -10.95 5.82
C SER A 102 -4.75 -10.33 5.88
N VAL A 103 -3.76 -11.00 5.29
CA VAL A 103 -2.33 -10.62 5.37
C VAL A 103 -1.63 -10.50 4.01
N ALA A 104 -2.30 -10.87 2.92
CA ALA A 104 -1.78 -10.88 1.56
C ALA A 104 -2.78 -10.27 0.57
N ILE A 105 -2.25 -9.69 -0.50
CA ILE A 105 -3.01 -9.22 -1.65
C ILE A 105 -3.06 -10.36 -2.66
N LEU A 106 -4.24 -10.92 -2.92
CA LEU A 106 -4.43 -11.95 -3.93
C LEU A 106 -4.78 -11.30 -5.28
N GLU A 107 -4.06 -11.65 -6.35
CA GLU A 107 -4.29 -11.12 -7.69
C GLU A 107 -5.03 -12.11 -8.59
N GLU A 108 -4.50 -13.33 -8.70
CA GLU A 108 -5.10 -14.36 -9.55
C GLU A 108 -5.37 -15.62 -8.74
N ARG A 109 -6.46 -16.28 -9.12
CA ARG A 109 -6.95 -17.51 -8.50
C ARG A 109 -7.42 -18.44 -9.62
N ASP A 110 -6.68 -19.53 -9.80
CA ASP A 110 -6.94 -20.53 -10.81
C ASP A 110 -7.39 -21.84 -10.15
N TYR A 111 -8.61 -22.27 -10.45
CA TYR A 111 -9.17 -23.51 -9.91
C TYR A 111 -8.77 -24.69 -10.78
N GLN A 112 -8.13 -25.68 -10.17
CA GLN A 112 -7.66 -26.91 -10.80
C GLN A 112 -8.31 -28.13 -10.13
N ASP A 113 -8.27 -29.29 -10.78
CA ASP A 113 -8.93 -30.52 -10.29
C ASP A 113 -8.45 -30.96 -8.89
N ASP A 114 -7.22 -30.62 -8.50
CA ASP A 114 -6.61 -31.03 -7.23
C ASP A 114 -6.39 -29.87 -6.24
N GLY A 115 -6.89 -28.67 -6.54
CA GLY A 115 -6.77 -27.52 -5.66
C GLY A 115 -6.90 -26.19 -6.38
N GLU A 116 -6.36 -25.15 -5.75
CA GLU A 116 -6.40 -23.79 -6.25
C GLU A 116 -4.98 -23.23 -6.31
N VAL A 117 -4.60 -22.63 -7.44
CA VAL A 117 -3.32 -21.90 -7.57
C VAL A 117 -3.61 -20.43 -7.39
N ILE A 118 -2.95 -19.81 -6.41
CA ILE A 118 -3.12 -18.42 -6.03
C ILE A 118 -1.81 -17.68 -6.27
N THR A 119 -1.87 -16.56 -6.97
CA THR A 119 -0.76 -15.61 -7.09
C THR A 119 -1.10 -14.31 -6.36
N GLY A 120 -0.09 -13.67 -5.79
CA GLY A 120 -0.31 -12.46 -5.00
C GLY A 120 0.95 -11.88 -4.41
N TYR A 121 0.78 -10.96 -3.47
CA TYR A 121 1.85 -10.29 -2.75
C TYR A 121 1.65 -10.42 -1.25
N ILE A 122 2.72 -10.68 -0.52
CA ILE A 122 2.70 -10.78 0.94
C ILE A 122 3.86 -10.01 1.55
N SER A 123 3.66 -9.43 2.73
CA SER A 123 4.75 -8.83 3.49
C SER A 123 5.76 -9.92 3.89
N GLU A 124 7.05 -9.61 3.81
CA GLU A 124 8.15 -10.49 4.24
C GLU A 124 7.91 -11.07 5.65
N LYS A 125 7.39 -10.26 6.57
CA LYS A 125 7.08 -10.65 7.97
C LYS A 125 6.03 -11.76 8.08
N ASN A 126 5.17 -11.90 7.08
CA ASN A 126 4.08 -12.87 7.02
C ASN A 126 4.36 -14.03 6.05
N LYS A 127 5.52 -14.04 5.37
CA LYS A 127 5.88 -15.05 4.38
C LYS A 127 5.83 -16.49 4.92
N TRP A 128 6.17 -16.68 6.19
CA TRP A 128 6.10 -17.97 6.87
C TRP A 128 4.69 -18.60 6.85
N ARG A 129 3.61 -17.81 6.72
CA ARG A 129 2.25 -18.33 6.62
C ARG A 129 2.00 -19.10 5.33
N LEU A 130 2.77 -18.83 4.27
CA LEU A 130 2.72 -19.61 3.04
C LEU A 130 3.19 -21.05 3.30
N GLU A 131 4.10 -21.26 4.25
CA GLU A 131 4.64 -22.58 4.60
C GLU A 131 3.56 -23.53 5.13
N GLU A 132 2.49 -22.99 5.75
CA GLU A 132 1.37 -23.77 6.28
C GLU A 132 0.57 -24.57 5.24
N PHE A 133 0.78 -24.25 3.96
CA PHE A 133 0.12 -24.89 2.83
C PHE A 133 0.96 -25.99 2.20
N TYR A 134 2.28 -25.98 2.40
CA TYR A 134 3.16 -27.08 2.04
C TYR A 134 2.98 -28.24 3.05
N ASP A 135 3.29 -29.46 2.63
CA ASP A 135 3.21 -30.67 3.46
C ASP A 135 4.55 -31.02 4.10
#